data_AF-A0AAF0FE38-F1
#
_entry.id   AF-A0AAF0FE38-F1
#
_cell.length_a   1.000
_cell.length_b   1.000
_cell.length_c   1.000
_cell.angle_alpha   90.00
_cell.angle_beta   90.00
_cell.angle_gamma   90.00
#
_symmetry.space_group_name_H-M   'P 1'
#
loop_
_entity.id
_entity.type
_entity.pdbx_description
1 polymer ?
#
loop_
_entity_poly.entity_id
_entity_poly.type
_entity_poly.pdbx_seq_one_letter_code
_entity_poly.pdbx_strand_id
1 'polypeptide(L)'
;MSTYADYFNAQYHGRKASGPVRITLGRNEHHPLHPLQSTEEELMDQIEDEPRAAEQSTSLKESPHRSDSQFGAEILPFPIANCLLWVLDTNVLLSKLATVQELFQLAFAASLHSSPILYIVIPHCVLEELDAMKHNERRIDSAISVSAAARNASRWLLESVQQQKNSYLARNISRWALHVQTVPTLDKLPMASLVRDSLTKTNDQAIIALCSQLSERGAHVLFITNDTNARTLAELQSISTLDLKHITQSLSPSQLMPRRLLALCAAPDYHYLFHYPDTLAALSTQTWDSLEQELAQRLPSPDSDILMLTEPID
;
A
#
# COMPACT_ATOMS: atom_id res chain seq x y z
N MET A 1 1.07 37.61 19.30
CA MET A 1 -0.31 37.54 18.76
C MET A 1 -1.03 36.46 19.55
N SER A 2 -2.12 36.80 20.24
CA SER A 2 -2.94 35.83 20.97
C SER A 2 -3.81 35.06 19.98
N THR A 3 -3.85 33.74 20.10
CA THR A 3 -4.67 32.86 19.26
C THR A 3 -6.11 32.85 19.74
N TYR A 4 -7.03 32.38 18.90
CA TYR A 4 -8.44 32.19 19.27
C TYR A 4 -8.61 31.29 20.51
N ALA A 5 -7.71 30.32 20.70
CA ALA A 5 -7.70 29.44 21.87
C ALA A 5 -7.42 30.19 23.18
N ASP A 6 -6.57 31.23 23.14
CA ASP A 6 -6.26 32.05 24.31
C ASP A 6 -7.48 32.87 24.75
N TYR A 7 -8.29 33.33 23.80
CA TYR A 7 -9.51 34.10 24.07
C TYR A 7 -10.63 33.22 24.65
N PHE A 8 -10.79 32.00 24.14
CA PHE A 8 -11.80 31.05 24.62
C PHE A 8 -11.51 30.58 26.06
N ASN A 9 -10.24 30.28 26.36
CA ASN A 9 -9.83 29.89 27.71
C ASN A 9 -9.97 31.02 28.73
N ALA A 10 -9.78 32.28 28.31
CA ALA A 10 -9.95 33.44 29.19
C ALA A 10 -11.43 33.69 29.58
N GLN A 11 -12.39 33.27 28.75
CA GLN A 11 -13.83 33.47 28.99
C GLN A 11 -14.53 32.27 29.62
N TYR A 12 -13.95 31.07 29.59
CA TYR A 12 -14.59 29.86 30.13
C TYR A 12 -14.39 29.72 31.65
N HIS A 13 -15.45 29.85 32.45
CA HIS A 13 -15.42 29.74 33.92
C HIS A 13 -16.23 28.54 34.45
N GLY A 14 -16.34 27.46 33.65
CA GLY A 14 -17.07 26.24 34.02
C GLY A 14 -16.29 25.32 34.97
N ARG A 15 -16.99 24.67 35.92
CA ARG A 15 -16.41 23.73 36.91
C ARG A 15 -16.11 22.31 36.38
N LYS A 16 -16.18 22.06 35.07
CA LYS A 16 -15.85 20.77 34.45
C LYS A 16 -14.83 20.99 33.34
N ALA A 17 -13.82 20.12 33.28
CA ALA A 17 -12.88 20.08 32.16
C ALA A 17 -13.67 19.95 30.85
N SER A 18 -13.34 20.78 29.86
CA SER A 18 -13.93 20.70 28.53
C SER A 18 -13.71 19.28 28.01
N GLY A 19 -14.79 18.53 27.85
CA GLY A 19 -14.77 17.29 27.08
C GLY A 19 -14.35 17.56 25.63
N PRO A 20 -14.15 16.51 24.83
CA PRO A 20 -13.72 16.64 23.44
C PRO A 20 -14.63 17.60 22.69
N VAL A 21 -13.99 18.58 22.03
CA VAL A 21 -14.65 19.63 21.25
C VAL A 21 -15.36 18.96 20.07
N ARG A 22 -16.68 19.10 20.02
CA ARG A 22 -17.50 18.63 18.88
C ARG A 22 -17.36 19.63 17.74
N ILE A 23 -16.81 19.18 16.62
CA ILE A 23 -16.71 19.97 15.39
C ILE A 23 -17.77 19.46 14.42
N THR A 24 -18.75 20.30 14.09
CA THR A 24 -19.76 20.00 13.07
C THR A 24 -19.36 20.70 11.78
N LEU A 25 -19.03 19.93 10.74
CA LEU A 25 -18.68 20.46 9.41
C LEU A 25 -19.89 20.31 8.49
N GLY A 26 -20.60 21.42 8.23
CA GLY A 26 -21.66 21.46 7.23
C GLY A 26 -21.07 21.65 5.83
N ARG A 27 -21.38 20.74 4.90
CA ARG A 27 -21.00 20.86 3.49
C ARG A 27 -22.18 21.48 2.72
N ASN A 28 -22.05 22.76 2.35
CA ASN A 28 -23.03 23.41 1.48
C ASN A 28 -22.71 23.05 0.02
N GLU A 29 -23.37 22.04 -0.51
CA GLU A 29 -23.45 21.84 -1.96
C GLU A 29 -24.60 22.70 -2.51
N HIS A 30 -24.24 23.78 -3.21
CA HIS A 30 -25.22 24.64 -3.86
C HIS A 30 -25.75 23.97 -5.14
N HIS A 31 -26.82 23.18 -5.00
CA HIS A 31 -27.66 22.77 -6.12
C HIS A 31 -29.01 23.53 -6.07
N PRO A 32 -29.40 24.31 -7.11
CA PRO A 32 -30.45 25.31 -6.96
C PRO A 32 -31.90 24.80 -7.07
N LEU A 33 -32.19 23.49 -6.94
CA LEU A 33 -33.55 22.98 -7.22
C LEU A 33 -34.08 21.87 -6.29
N HIS A 34 -33.47 21.58 -5.13
CA HIS A 34 -34.03 20.60 -4.18
C HIS A 34 -34.10 21.13 -2.74
N PRO A 35 -35.20 20.86 -1.99
CA PRO A 35 -35.30 21.21 -0.58
C PRO A 35 -34.27 20.42 0.23
N LEU A 36 -33.55 21.16 1.09
CA LEU A 36 -32.43 20.77 1.93
C LEU A 36 -32.64 19.41 2.63
N GLN A 37 -31.92 18.38 2.16
CA GLN A 37 -31.70 17.17 2.91
C GLN A 37 -30.30 17.25 3.51
N SER A 38 -30.21 17.79 4.72
CA SER A 38 -28.97 17.82 5.51
C SER A 38 -28.63 16.38 5.87
N THR A 39 -27.53 15.86 5.33
CA THR A 39 -26.94 14.58 5.75
C THR A 39 -25.91 14.90 6.82
N GLU A 40 -26.27 14.62 8.07
CA GLU A 40 -25.37 14.71 9.21
C GLU A 40 -24.54 13.41 9.25
N GLU A 41 -23.23 13.50 8.99
CA GLU A 41 -22.29 12.40 9.21
C GLU A 41 -21.59 12.60 10.56
N GLU A 42 -21.86 11.73 11.53
CA GLU A 42 -21.18 11.71 12.83
C GLU A 42 -19.91 10.85 12.77
N LEU A 43 -18.75 11.48 12.99
CA LEU A 43 -17.49 10.77 13.25
C LEU A 43 -17.40 10.45 14.74
N MET A 44 -17.62 9.19 15.11
CA MET A 44 -17.32 8.68 16.44
C MET A 44 -16.18 7.65 16.38
N ASP A 45 -15.16 7.84 17.22
CA ASP A 45 -14.23 6.77 17.59
C ASP A 45 -15.01 5.76 18.43
N GLN A 46 -15.35 4.61 17.83
CA GLN A 46 -16.01 3.53 18.54
C GLN A 46 -14.99 2.82 19.43
N ILE A 47 -15.13 3.00 20.75
CA ILE A 47 -14.49 2.12 21.74
C ILE A 47 -15.42 0.91 21.89
N GLU A 48 -14.98 -0.24 21.37
CA GLU A 48 -15.68 -1.52 21.46
C GLU A 48 -15.63 -2.07 22.90
N ASP A 49 -16.81 -2.22 23.52
CA ASP A 49 -17.02 -3.11 24.66
C ASP A 49 -18.25 -4.01 24.33
N GLU A 50 -17.99 -5.29 24.07
CA GLU A 50 -18.97 -6.37 23.90
C GLU A 50 -19.44 -6.95 25.28
N PRO A 51 -20.39 -7.91 25.38
CA PRO A 51 -21.66 -8.08 24.66
C PRO A 51 -22.83 -8.48 25.60
N ARG A 52 -24.10 -8.31 25.19
CA ARG A 52 -25.23 -9.10 25.73
C ARG A 52 -26.37 -9.36 24.73
N ALA A 53 -26.60 -10.67 24.53
CA ALA A 53 -27.87 -11.41 24.40
C ALA A 53 -28.96 -10.98 23.39
N ALA A 54 -29.06 -11.82 22.36
CA ALA A 54 -30.25 -12.42 21.73
C ALA A 54 -31.65 -11.75 21.87
N GLU A 55 -32.29 -11.48 20.73
CA GLU A 55 -33.70 -11.80 20.50
C GLU A 55 -34.03 -11.93 19.00
N GLN A 56 -35.03 -12.77 18.70
CA GLN A 56 -35.30 -13.41 17.42
C GLN A 56 -36.39 -12.72 16.56
N SER A 57 -36.13 -12.71 15.24
CA SER A 57 -37.02 -13.13 14.13
C SER A 57 -38.16 -12.27 13.53
N THR A 58 -38.32 -12.51 12.21
CA THR A 58 -39.40 -12.19 11.25
C THR A 58 -39.27 -10.81 10.56
N SER A 59 -39.35 -10.65 9.24
CA SER A 59 -40.31 -11.22 8.28
C SER A 59 -39.81 -11.10 6.82
N LEU A 60 -40.16 -12.09 6.00
CA LEU A 60 -39.95 -12.20 4.56
C LEU A 60 -40.79 -11.19 3.76
N LYS A 61 -40.20 -10.54 2.75
CA LYS A 61 -40.89 -10.04 1.55
C LYS A 61 -39.92 -10.01 0.35
N GLU A 62 -40.10 -10.98 -0.54
CA GLU A 62 -39.48 -11.06 -1.87
C GLU A 62 -40.17 -10.10 -2.85
N SER A 63 -39.37 -9.38 -3.65
CA SER A 63 -39.67 -8.81 -4.98
C SER A 63 -38.38 -8.11 -5.50
N PRO A 64 -38.19 -7.89 -6.82
CA PRO A 64 -37.62 -8.86 -7.75
C PRO A 64 -36.29 -8.39 -8.38
N HIS A 65 -35.44 -9.37 -8.72
CA HIS A 65 -34.37 -9.33 -9.72
C HIS A 65 -33.79 -7.96 -10.12
N ARG A 66 -32.84 -7.48 -9.31
CA ARG A 66 -31.64 -6.85 -9.85
C ARG A 66 -30.51 -7.86 -9.73
N SER A 67 -29.84 -8.10 -10.83
CA SER A 67 -28.58 -8.85 -10.91
C SER A 67 -27.51 -8.08 -10.15
N ASP A 68 -27.50 -8.25 -8.83
CA ASP A 68 -26.36 -7.93 -7.98
C ASP A 68 -25.26 -8.93 -8.33
N SER A 69 -24.36 -8.52 -9.23
CA SER A 69 -23.00 -9.05 -9.23
C SER A 69 -22.42 -8.74 -7.85
N GLN A 70 -22.49 -9.74 -6.99
CA GLN A 70 -22.00 -9.76 -5.62
C GLN A 70 -20.64 -9.07 -5.55
N PHE A 71 -20.55 -8.09 -4.65
CA PHE A 71 -19.33 -7.45 -4.17
C PHE A 71 -18.36 -8.48 -3.57
N GLY A 72 -17.73 -9.30 -4.43
CA GLY A 72 -16.45 -9.90 -4.12
C GLY A 72 -15.50 -8.73 -3.92
N ALA A 73 -15.14 -8.44 -2.68
CA ALA A 73 -14.18 -7.39 -2.37
C ALA A 73 -12.87 -7.75 -3.06
N GLU A 74 -12.61 -7.15 -4.22
CA GLU A 74 -11.41 -7.44 -4.97
C GLU A 74 -10.20 -7.01 -4.12
N ILE A 75 -9.26 -7.94 -3.91
CA ILE A 75 -8.02 -7.74 -3.14
C ILE A 75 -7.27 -6.49 -3.63
N LEU A 76 -7.33 -6.25 -4.93
CA LEU A 76 -6.87 -5.07 -5.61
C LEU A 76 -7.97 -4.61 -6.58
N PRO A 77 -8.28 -3.31 -6.67
CA PRO A 77 -9.43 -2.78 -7.42
C PRO A 77 -9.14 -2.65 -8.93
N PHE A 78 -8.32 -3.55 -9.49
CA PHE A 78 -7.90 -3.50 -10.89
C PHE A 78 -7.51 -4.88 -11.42
N PRO A 79 -7.58 -5.08 -12.75
CA PRO A 79 -7.10 -6.31 -13.39
C PRO A 79 -5.58 -6.42 -13.21
N ILE A 80 -5.13 -7.53 -12.64
CA ILE A 80 -3.71 -7.80 -12.32
C ILE A 80 -3.07 -8.85 -13.24
N ALA A 81 -3.77 -9.27 -14.29
CA ALA A 81 -3.25 -10.26 -15.22
C ALA A 81 -1.97 -9.75 -15.91
N ASN A 82 -0.89 -10.52 -15.83
CA ASN A 82 0.42 -10.21 -16.41
C ASN A 82 1.11 -8.96 -15.81
N CYS A 83 0.70 -8.50 -14.62
CA CYS A 83 1.38 -7.43 -13.90
C CYS A 83 2.45 -7.99 -12.96
N LEU A 84 3.54 -7.23 -12.77
CA LEU A 84 4.54 -7.52 -11.73
C LEU A 84 4.15 -6.85 -10.42
N LEU A 85 3.97 -7.63 -9.37
CA LEU A 85 3.61 -7.16 -8.03
C LEU A 85 4.74 -7.48 -7.04
N TRP A 86 5.17 -6.47 -6.30
CA TRP A 86 6.05 -6.61 -5.15
C TRP A 86 5.23 -6.52 -3.88
N VAL A 87 5.15 -7.62 -3.14
CA VAL A 87 4.50 -7.65 -1.83
C VAL A 87 5.59 -7.48 -0.77
N LEU A 88 5.54 -6.40 0.00
CA LEU A 88 6.60 -6.06 0.95
C LEU A 88 6.31 -6.59 2.35
N ASP A 89 7.35 -7.05 3.05
CA ASP A 89 7.31 -7.25 4.51
C ASP A 89 7.71 -5.97 5.29
N THR A 90 7.51 -6.00 6.61
CA THR A 90 7.89 -4.92 7.53
C THR A 90 9.40 -4.70 7.60
N ASN A 91 10.21 -5.77 7.65
CA ASN A 91 11.66 -5.69 7.77
C ASN A 91 12.32 -5.01 6.56
N VAL A 92 11.78 -5.20 5.35
CA VAL A 92 12.20 -4.54 4.12
C VAL A 92 11.89 -3.06 4.21
N LEU A 93 10.69 -2.67 4.67
CA LEU A 93 10.37 -1.26 4.88
C LEU A 93 11.26 -0.62 5.95
N LEU A 94 11.62 -1.33 7.02
CA LEU A 94 12.49 -0.79 8.06
C LEU A 94 13.95 -0.66 7.62
N SER A 95 14.47 -1.61 6.84
CA SER A 95 15.90 -1.71 6.51
C SER A 95 16.26 -1.13 5.14
N LYS A 96 15.30 -1.03 4.21
CA LYS A 96 15.51 -0.67 2.80
C LYS A 96 14.54 0.41 2.30
N LEU A 97 13.97 1.21 3.21
CA LEU A 97 13.02 2.28 2.86
C LEU A 97 13.51 3.15 1.71
N ALA A 98 14.76 3.65 1.76
CA ALA A 98 15.31 4.54 0.74
C ALA A 98 15.28 3.93 -0.67
N THR A 99 15.63 2.64 -0.80
CA THR A 99 15.57 1.94 -2.09
C THR A 99 14.13 1.78 -2.58
N VAL A 100 13.21 1.44 -1.69
CA VAL A 100 11.78 1.32 -2.02
C VAL A 100 11.21 2.68 -2.43
N GLN A 101 11.62 3.77 -1.77
CA GLN A 101 11.24 5.14 -2.09
C GLN A 101 11.68 5.54 -3.50
N GLU A 102 12.96 5.33 -3.83
CA GLU A 102 13.51 5.65 -5.16
C GLU A 102 12.82 4.84 -6.26
N LEU A 103 12.60 3.55 -6.01
CA LEU A 103 11.89 2.69 -6.96
C LEU A 103 10.44 3.10 -7.14
N PHE A 104 9.75 3.48 -6.05
CA PHE A 104 8.40 4.02 -6.09
C PHE A 104 8.33 5.29 -6.95
N GLN A 105 9.25 6.24 -6.77
CA GLN A 105 9.23 7.49 -7.55
C GLN A 105 9.38 7.21 -9.06
N LEU A 106 10.25 6.27 -9.44
CA LEU A 106 10.41 5.87 -10.84
C LEU A 106 9.16 5.14 -11.38
N ALA A 107 8.59 4.21 -10.61
CA ALA A 107 7.37 3.49 -10.99
C ALA A 107 6.17 4.46 -11.10
N PHE A 108 6.04 5.39 -10.16
CA PHE A 108 5.03 6.44 -10.17
C PHE A 108 5.16 7.34 -11.40
N ALA A 109 6.37 7.80 -11.75
CA ALA A 109 6.61 8.59 -12.95
C ALA A 109 6.22 7.84 -14.24
N ALA A 110 6.58 6.56 -14.37
CA ALA A 110 6.14 5.72 -15.49
C ALA A 110 4.60 5.62 -15.57
N SER A 111 3.97 5.57 -14.40
CA SER A 111 2.51 5.41 -14.26
C SER A 111 1.72 6.64 -14.69
N LEU A 112 2.35 7.81 -14.84
CA LEU A 112 1.69 9.03 -15.35
C LEU A 112 1.30 8.90 -16.82
N HIS A 113 2.04 8.15 -17.63
CA HIS A 113 1.81 8.00 -19.07
C HIS A 113 1.24 6.65 -19.47
N SER A 114 1.61 5.58 -18.76
CA SER A 114 1.15 4.23 -19.03
C SER A 114 0.69 3.50 -17.76
N SER A 115 0.39 2.21 -17.86
CA SER A 115 0.20 1.35 -16.69
C SER A 115 1.52 1.19 -15.93
N PRO A 116 1.50 1.15 -14.59
CA PRO A 116 2.68 0.89 -13.77
C PRO A 116 3.47 -0.33 -14.26
N ILE A 117 4.78 -0.15 -14.40
CA ILE A 117 5.73 -1.24 -14.68
C ILE A 117 5.80 -2.19 -13.48
N LEU A 118 5.66 -1.62 -12.29
CA LEU A 118 5.75 -2.30 -11.02
C LEU A 118 4.64 -1.79 -10.10
N TYR A 119 3.92 -2.72 -9.49
CA TYR A 119 2.98 -2.46 -8.42
C TYR A 119 3.60 -2.87 -7.08
N ILE A 120 3.65 -1.95 -6.14
CA ILE A 120 4.09 -2.18 -4.76
C ILE A 120 2.84 -2.38 -3.91
N VAL A 121 2.75 -3.51 -3.23
CA VAL A 121 1.62 -3.88 -2.37
C VAL A 121 2.11 -3.98 -0.93
N ILE A 122 1.45 -3.26 -0.04
CA ILE A 122 1.69 -3.31 1.40
C ILE A 122 0.54 -4.09 2.05
N PRO A 123 0.79 -5.30 2.58
CA PRO A 123 -0.20 -6.09 3.30
C PRO A 123 -0.74 -5.37 4.55
N HIS A 124 -1.96 -5.70 4.96
CA HIS A 124 -2.58 -5.15 6.17
C HIS A 124 -1.75 -5.40 7.43
N CYS A 125 -1.29 -6.65 7.63
CA CYS A 125 -0.52 -7.04 8.80
C CYS A 125 0.81 -6.25 8.93
N VAL A 126 1.38 -5.80 7.82
CA VAL A 126 2.57 -4.94 7.81
C VAL A 126 2.26 -3.55 8.36
N LEU A 127 1.07 -3.01 8.10
CA LEU A 127 0.64 -1.74 8.69
C LEU A 127 0.44 -1.87 10.21
N GLU A 128 -0.21 -2.95 10.64
CA GLU A 128 -0.42 -3.24 12.07
C GLU A 128 0.92 -3.38 12.81
N GLU A 129 1.88 -4.12 12.23
CA GLU A 129 3.23 -4.24 12.79
C GLU A 129 3.94 -2.89 12.89
N LEU A 130 3.91 -2.09 11.82
CA LEU A 130 4.51 -0.76 11.82
C LEU A 130 3.88 0.13 12.89
N ASP A 131 2.56 0.12 13.04
CA ASP A 131 1.84 0.89 14.06
C ASP A 131 2.21 0.45 15.48
N ALA A 132 2.23 -0.86 15.75
CA ALA A 132 2.65 -1.40 17.04
C ALA A 132 4.09 -1.01 17.39
N MET A 133 4.99 -0.97 16.40
CA MET A 133 6.39 -0.58 16.58
C MET A 133 6.60 0.90 16.90
N LYS A 134 5.68 1.80 16.52
CA LYS A 134 5.80 3.25 16.81
C LYS A 134 5.82 3.56 18.29
N HIS A 135 5.19 2.70 19.10
CA HIS A 135 5.01 2.87 20.54
C HIS A 135 6.08 2.14 21.37
N ASN A 136 6.84 1.23 20.77
CA ASN A 136 7.92 0.51 21.44
C ASN A 136 9.19 1.37 21.54
N GLU A 137 9.20 2.35 22.44
CA GLU A 137 10.37 3.16 22.78
C GLU A 137 11.32 2.43 23.74
N ARG A 138 11.69 1.19 23.41
CA ARG A 138 12.84 0.57 24.08
C ARG A 138 14.09 1.29 23.59
N ARG A 139 14.70 2.09 24.47
CA ARG A 139 15.98 2.75 24.25
C ARG A 139 17.04 1.68 24.02
N ILE A 140 17.31 1.38 22.77
CA ILE A 140 18.48 0.61 22.34
C ILE A 140 19.45 1.64 21.77
N ASP A 141 20.69 1.61 22.23
CA ASP A 141 21.78 2.55 21.90
C ASP A 141 22.23 2.51 20.41
N SER A 142 21.38 2.01 19.51
CA SER A 142 21.60 2.02 18.06
C SER A 142 21.20 3.36 17.44
N ALA A 143 22.01 3.83 16.48
CA ALA A 143 21.92 5.16 15.85
C ALA A 143 20.56 5.54 15.23
N ILE A 144 19.65 4.59 15.01
CA ILE A 144 18.23 4.84 14.67
C ILE A 144 17.40 3.83 15.45
N SER A 145 16.44 4.30 16.26
CA SER A 145 15.53 3.38 16.94
C SER A 145 14.58 2.73 15.93
N VAL A 146 14.25 1.46 16.15
CA VAL A 146 13.25 0.74 15.32
C VAL A 146 11.93 1.52 15.26
N SER A 147 11.55 2.19 16.36
CA SER A 147 10.38 3.07 16.41
C SER A 147 10.49 4.27 15.46
N ALA A 148 11.66 4.88 15.32
CA ALA A 148 11.87 5.98 14.37
C ALA A 148 11.82 5.48 12.92
N ALA A 149 12.41 4.32 12.62
CA ALA A 149 12.30 3.69 11.31
C ALA A 149 10.84 3.36 10.95
N ALA A 150 10.06 2.80 11.89
CA ALA A 150 8.65 2.51 11.70
C ALA A 150 7.82 3.79 11.46
N ARG A 151 8.05 4.85 12.25
CA ARG A 151 7.41 6.17 12.02
C ARG A 151 7.76 6.74 10.64
N ASN A 152 9.01 6.60 10.20
CA ASN A 152 9.44 7.07 8.88
C ASN A 152 8.79 6.27 7.75
N ALA A 153 8.73 4.94 7.86
CA ALA A 153 8.07 4.08 6.89
C ALA A 153 6.57 4.43 6.78
N SER A 154 5.85 4.52 7.90
CA SER A 154 4.43 4.89 7.87
C SER A 154 4.18 6.30 7.35
N ARG A 155 5.05 7.28 7.67
CA ARG A 155 4.94 8.63 7.11
C ARG A 155 5.09 8.58 5.60
N TRP A 156 6.11 7.89 5.09
CA TRP A 156 6.33 7.75 3.66
C TRP A 156 5.16 7.07 2.95
N LEU A 157 4.58 6.01 3.53
CA LEU A 157 3.40 5.34 2.96
C LEU A 157 2.23 6.31 2.82
N LEU A 158 1.96 7.10 3.86
CA LEU A 158 0.88 8.10 3.83
C LEU A 158 1.16 9.20 2.78
N GLU A 159 2.37 9.75 2.77
CA GLU A 159 2.79 10.78 1.81
C GLU A 159 2.70 10.26 0.36
N SER A 160 3.11 9.02 0.11
CA SER A 160 3.05 8.40 -1.22
C SER A 160 1.62 8.17 -1.70
N VAL A 161 0.73 7.69 -0.82
CA VAL A 161 -0.68 7.55 -1.13
C VAL A 161 -1.32 8.93 -1.41
N GLN A 162 -0.98 9.95 -0.61
CA GLN A 162 -1.43 11.32 -0.85
C GLN A 162 -0.89 11.89 -2.18
N GLN A 163 0.37 11.63 -2.51
CA GLN A 163 0.99 12.03 -3.78
C GLN A 163 0.22 11.43 -4.97
N GLN A 164 -0.10 10.12 -4.93
CA GLN A 164 -0.90 9.48 -5.98
C GLN A 164 -2.31 10.05 -6.04
N LYS A 165 -2.95 10.29 -4.89
CA LYS A 165 -4.31 10.87 -4.80
C LYS A 165 -4.38 12.31 -5.29
N ASN A 166 -3.33 13.09 -5.14
CA ASN A 166 -3.28 14.49 -5.58
C ASN A 166 -2.77 14.63 -7.02
N SER A 167 -2.31 13.54 -7.63
CA SER A 167 -1.90 13.50 -9.04
C SER A 167 -3.09 13.22 -9.96
N TYR A 168 -2.90 13.36 -11.28
CA TYR A 168 -3.90 12.98 -12.28
C TYR A 168 -4.35 11.50 -12.19
N LEU A 169 -3.56 10.65 -11.50
CA LEU A 169 -3.89 9.25 -11.25
C LEU A 169 -5.01 9.07 -10.23
N ALA A 170 -5.45 10.12 -9.54
CA ALA A 170 -6.54 10.07 -8.57
C ALA A 170 -7.82 9.42 -9.13
N ARG A 171 -8.10 9.68 -10.42
CA ARG A 171 -9.28 9.19 -11.12
C ARG A 171 -9.16 7.73 -11.55
N ASN A 172 -7.96 7.15 -11.52
CA ASN A 172 -7.71 5.79 -11.98
C ASN A 172 -6.78 5.03 -11.03
N ILE A 173 -7.37 4.38 -10.04
CA ILE A 173 -6.66 3.60 -9.02
C ILE A 173 -5.83 2.46 -9.64
N SER A 174 -6.24 1.92 -10.81
CA SER A 174 -5.47 0.87 -11.51
C SER A 174 -4.07 1.32 -11.97
N ARG A 175 -3.83 2.63 -11.98
CA ARG A 175 -2.55 3.23 -12.35
C ARG A 175 -1.72 3.66 -11.14
N TRP A 176 -2.16 3.36 -9.93
CA TRP A 176 -1.36 3.62 -8.75
C TRP A 176 -0.18 2.64 -8.72
N ALA A 177 1.02 3.14 -8.44
CA ALA A 177 2.20 2.30 -8.30
C ALA A 177 2.26 1.68 -6.89
N LEU A 178 1.67 2.31 -5.88
CA LEU A 178 1.60 1.84 -4.50
C LEU A 178 0.16 1.56 -4.08
N HIS A 179 -0.06 0.36 -3.55
CA HIS A 179 -1.32 -0.11 -2.97
C HIS A 179 -1.11 -0.53 -1.52
N VAL A 180 -1.96 -0.02 -0.64
CA VAL A 180 -1.92 -0.29 0.79
C VAL A 180 -3.22 -0.97 1.19
N GLN A 181 -3.15 -2.16 1.78
CA GLN A 181 -4.34 -2.88 2.24
C GLN A 181 -4.76 -2.37 3.62
N THR A 182 -5.91 -1.71 3.68
CA THR A 182 -6.46 -1.17 4.93
C THR A 182 -7.43 -2.12 5.63
N VAL A 183 -7.76 -3.27 5.02
CA VAL A 183 -8.63 -4.30 5.60
C VAL A 183 -8.05 -5.68 5.30
N PRO A 184 -8.01 -6.62 6.26
CA PRO A 184 -7.58 -7.99 6.00
C PRO A 184 -8.54 -8.64 4.99
N THR A 185 -8.00 -9.20 3.91
CA THR A 185 -8.83 -9.84 2.86
C THR A 185 -9.13 -11.32 3.15
N LEU A 186 -8.49 -11.89 4.18
CA LEU A 186 -8.55 -13.31 4.51
C LEU A 186 -9.94 -13.80 4.98
N ASP A 187 -10.79 -12.92 5.51
CA ASP A 187 -12.07 -13.33 6.12
C ASP A 187 -13.20 -13.56 5.11
N LYS A 188 -12.99 -13.22 3.83
CA LYS A 188 -14.06 -13.23 2.81
C LYS A 188 -14.08 -14.46 1.91
N LEU A 189 -13.19 -15.44 2.13
CA LEU A 189 -13.18 -16.68 1.34
C LEU A 189 -14.08 -17.77 1.98
N PRO A 190 -15.10 -18.27 1.27
CA PRO A 190 -15.97 -19.35 1.75
C PRO A 190 -15.26 -20.71 1.93
N MET A 191 -13.97 -20.82 1.57
CA MET A 191 -13.12 -22.01 1.79
C MET A 191 -12.29 -21.97 3.09
N ALA A 192 -12.40 -20.92 3.91
CA ALA A 192 -11.75 -20.86 5.22
C ALA A 192 -12.28 -21.90 6.23
N SER A 193 -13.31 -22.68 5.87
CA SER A 193 -13.90 -23.71 6.74
C SER A 193 -13.06 -25.00 6.87
N LEU A 194 -11.99 -25.18 6.10
CA LEU A 194 -11.08 -26.34 6.26
C LEU A 194 -9.80 -26.04 7.04
N VAL A 195 -9.54 -24.77 7.38
CA VAL A 195 -8.44 -24.37 8.26
C VAL A 195 -9.01 -23.58 9.43
N ARG A 196 -9.84 -24.27 10.23
CA ARG A 196 -10.29 -23.82 11.55
C ARG A 196 -9.16 -23.96 12.61
N ASP A 197 -7.92 -23.79 12.18
CA ASP A 197 -6.72 -23.63 13.01
C ASP A 197 -6.36 -22.13 13.15
N SER A 198 -7.40 -21.28 13.15
CA SER A 198 -7.32 -19.80 13.18
C SER A 198 -6.93 -19.22 14.54
N LEU A 199 -6.05 -19.89 15.27
CA LEU A 199 -5.35 -19.36 16.43
C LEU A 199 -3.87 -19.39 16.08
N THR A 200 -3.32 -18.20 15.80
CA THR A 200 -1.92 -17.89 15.46
C THR A 200 -1.46 -18.19 14.03
N LYS A 201 -2.15 -17.64 13.02
CA LYS A 201 -1.44 -17.41 11.75
C LYS A 201 -0.36 -16.36 11.99
N THR A 202 0.89 -16.67 11.64
CA THR A 202 1.97 -15.67 11.71
C THR A 202 1.76 -14.61 10.63
N ASN A 203 2.34 -13.42 10.81
CA ASN A 203 2.25 -12.37 9.80
C ASN A 203 2.83 -12.84 8.44
N ASP A 204 3.90 -13.63 8.45
CA ASP A 204 4.44 -14.26 7.24
C ASP A 204 3.40 -15.12 6.52
N GLN A 205 2.62 -15.93 7.24
CA GLN A 205 1.57 -16.76 6.65
C GLN A 205 0.43 -15.91 6.05
N ALA A 206 0.10 -14.77 6.67
CA ALA A 206 -0.88 -13.85 6.11
C ALA A 206 -0.38 -13.21 4.81
N ILE A 207 0.88 -12.80 4.75
CA ILE A 207 1.50 -12.24 3.54
C ILE A 207 1.59 -13.30 2.44
N ILE A 208 2.03 -14.51 2.75
CA ILE A 208 2.12 -15.61 1.76
C ILE A 208 0.72 -15.97 1.23
N ALA A 209 -0.30 -16.00 2.09
CA ALA A 209 -1.68 -16.23 1.66
C ALA A 209 -2.17 -15.14 0.69
N LEU A 210 -1.82 -13.87 0.95
CA LEU A 210 -2.08 -12.78 0.02
C LEU A 210 -1.35 -12.99 -1.32
N CYS A 211 -0.08 -13.36 -1.29
CA CYS A 211 0.70 -13.63 -2.50
C CYS A 211 0.07 -14.75 -3.34
N SER A 212 -0.36 -15.85 -2.72
CA SER A 212 -1.05 -16.96 -3.40
C SER A 212 -2.32 -16.47 -4.09
N GLN A 213 -3.16 -15.71 -3.40
CA GLN A 213 -4.40 -15.18 -3.95
C GLN A 213 -4.16 -14.24 -5.13
N LEU A 214 -3.12 -13.40 -5.06
CA LEU A 214 -2.74 -12.50 -6.15
C LEU A 214 -2.22 -13.31 -7.35
N SER A 215 -1.43 -14.35 -7.11
CA SER A 215 -0.88 -15.22 -8.17
C SER A 215 -1.97 -16.03 -8.86
N GLU A 216 -2.94 -16.57 -8.12
CA GLU A 216 -4.12 -17.28 -8.66
C GLU A 216 -4.94 -16.43 -9.64
N ARG A 217 -4.90 -15.10 -9.49
CA ARG A 217 -5.54 -14.13 -10.40
C ARG A 217 -4.68 -13.79 -11.63
N GLY A 218 -3.55 -14.46 -11.83
CA GLY A 218 -2.66 -14.30 -12.99
C GLY A 218 -1.62 -13.18 -12.85
N ALA A 219 -1.38 -12.69 -11.64
CA ALA A 219 -0.30 -11.74 -11.38
C ALA A 219 1.05 -12.47 -11.24
N HIS A 220 2.13 -11.82 -11.68
CA HIS A 220 3.49 -12.24 -11.36
C HIS A 220 3.89 -11.62 -10.02
N VAL A 221 3.78 -12.40 -8.95
CA VAL A 221 3.97 -11.92 -7.58
C VAL A 221 5.38 -12.27 -7.10
N LEU A 222 6.09 -11.26 -6.61
CA LEU A 222 7.35 -11.40 -5.89
C LEU A 222 7.15 -10.98 -4.43
N PHE A 223 7.34 -11.91 -3.51
CA PHE A 223 7.40 -11.60 -2.09
C PHE A 223 8.78 -11.07 -1.72
N ILE A 224 8.84 -9.79 -1.36
CA ILE A 224 10.09 -9.10 -1.07
C ILE A 224 10.37 -9.24 0.42
N THR A 225 11.34 -10.10 0.75
CA THR A 225 11.75 -10.36 2.12
C THR A 225 13.24 -10.69 2.18
N ASN A 226 13.89 -10.26 3.26
CA ASN A 226 15.26 -10.66 3.58
C ASN A 226 15.28 -11.73 4.69
N ASP A 227 14.11 -12.14 5.22
CA ASP A 227 14.00 -13.19 6.23
C ASP A 227 14.07 -14.56 5.58
N THR A 228 14.99 -15.40 6.07
CA THR A 228 15.19 -16.74 5.54
C THR A 228 14.02 -17.67 5.86
N ASN A 229 13.36 -17.49 7.01
CA ASN A 229 12.21 -18.30 7.38
C ASN A 229 10.99 -17.95 6.51
N ALA A 230 10.69 -16.65 6.37
CA ALA A 230 9.59 -16.19 5.53
C ALA A 230 9.78 -16.60 4.06
N ARG A 231 11.01 -16.47 3.55
CA ARG A 231 11.38 -16.94 2.21
C ARG A 231 11.17 -18.45 2.05
N THR A 232 11.68 -19.26 2.99
CA THR A 232 11.53 -20.73 2.94
C THR A 232 10.06 -21.12 2.94
N LEU A 233 9.23 -20.48 3.77
CA LEU A 233 7.79 -20.75 3.84
C LEU A 233 7.08 -20.36 2.54
N ALA A 234 7.47 -19.25 1.90
CA ALA A 234 6.90 -18.80 0.64
C ALA A 234 7.25 -19.75 -0.51
N GLU A 235 8.51 -20.17 -0.61
CA GLU A 235 8.99 -21.09 -1.65
C GLU A 235 8.35 -22.48 -1.53
N LEU A 236 8.10 -22.95 -0.31
CA LEU A 236 7.32 -24.19 -0.07
C LEU A 236 5.89 -24.11 -0.64
N GLN A 237 5.35 -22.90 -0.78
CA GLN A 237 4.04 -22.63 -1.39
C GLN A 237 4.14 -22.15 -2.84
N SER A 238 5.30 -22.34 -3.49
CA SER A 238 5.57 -21.91 -4.86
C SER A 238 5.40 -20.40 -5.10
N ILE A 239 5.58 -19.59 -4.06
CA ILE A 239 5.61 -18.12 -4.18
C ILE A 239 7.05 -17.68 -4.41
N SER A 240 7.28 -16.95 -5.50
CA SER A 240 8.59 -16.38 -5.81
C SER A 240 9.00 -15.32 -4.78
N THR A 241 10.27 -15.35 -4.38
CA THR A 241 10.81 -14.46 -3.35
C THR A 241 11.93 -13.59 -3.92
N LEU A 242 12.16 -12.43 -3.30
CA LEU A 242 13.21 -11.49 -3.66
C LEU A 242 13.95 -10.98 -2.42
N ASP A 243 15.25 -11.27 -2.33
CA ASP A 243 16.12 -10.64 -1.35
C ASP A 243 16.63 -9.29 -1.91
N LEU A 244 15.96 -8.21 -1.50
CA LEU A 244 16.30 -6.87 -1.97
C LEU A 244 17.71 -6.46 -1.55
N LYS A 245 18.21 -6.94 -0.40
CA LYS A 245 19.57 -6.64 0.04
C LYS A 245 20.60 -7.29 -0.89
N HIS A 246 20.41 -8.56 -1.25
CA HIS A 246 21.34 -9.27 -2.14
C HIS A 246 21.34 -8.68 -3.55
N ILE A 247 20.17 -8.33 -4.10
CA ILE A 247 20.08 -7.69 -5.42
C ILE A 247 20.74 -6.32 -5.43
N THR A 248 20.46 -5.49 -4.43
CA THR A 248 21.06 -4.15 -4.37
C THR A 248 22.58 -4.19 -4.24
N GLN A 249 23.13 -5.21 -3.57
CA GLN A 249 24.57 -5.46 -3.50
C GLN A 249 25.15 -5.93 -4.84
N SER A 250 24.41 -6.78 -5.56
CA SER A 250 24.84 -7.35 -6.84
C SER A 250 24.82 -6.32 -7.98
N LEU A 251 23.93 -5.32 -7.92
CA LEU A 251 23.80 -4.28 -8.95
C LEU A 251 24.95 -3.25 -8.98
N SER A 252 25.98 -3.41 -8.14
CA SER A 252 27.03 -2.43 -7.84
C SER A 252 26.46 -1.10 -7.29
N PRO A 253 27.16 -0.42 -6.37
CA PRO A 253 26.74 0.87 -5.84
C PRO A 253 26.96 1.97 -6.90
N SER A 254 26.18 1.92 -7.97
CA SER A 254 26.06 2.97 -8.96
C SER A 254 24.83 3.81 -8.64
N GLN A 255 24.87 5.10 -8.96
CA GLN A 255 23.71 6.00 -8.85
C GLN A 255 22.51 5.52 -9.70
N LEU A 256 22.72 4.56 -10.59
CA LEU A 256 21.73 3.99 -11.49
C LEU A 256 20.99 2.78 -10.90
N MET A 257 21.29 2.36 -9.66
CA MET A 257 20.75 1.11 -9.10
C MET A 257 19.21 1.03 -9.14
N PRO A 258 18.43 2.03 -8.66
CA PRO A 258 16.97 1.96 -8.71
C PRO A 258 16.44 1.88 -10.14
N ARG A 259 17.11 2.56 -11.08
CA ARG A 259 16.74 2.57 -12.49
C ARG A 259 16.99 1.21 -13.14
N ARG A 260 18.14 0.58 -12.87
CA ARG A 260 18.45 -0.78 -13.32
C ARG A 260 17.50 -1.81 -12.74
N LEU A 261 17.14 -1.67 -11.46
CA LEU A 261 16.17 -2.53 -10.81
C LEU A 261 14.79 -2.40 -11.45
N LEU A 262 14.34 -1.18 -11.76
CA LEU A 262 13.10 -0.97 -12.49
C LEU A 262 13.17 -1.50 -13.94
N ALA A 263 14.32 -1.39 -14.60
CA ALA A 263 14.52 -1.93 -15.95
C ALA A 263 14.39 -3.47 -15.96
N LEU A 264 14.95 -4.15 -14.95
CA LEU A 264 14.72 -5.59 -14.74
C LEU A 264 13.22 -5.89 -14.52
N CYS A 265 12.54 -5.06 -13.72
CA CYS A 265 11.10 -5.21 -13.51
C CYS A 265 10.31 -5.07 -14.83
N ALA A 266 10.75 -4.19 -15.73
CA ALA A 266 10.12 -3.94 -17.02
C ALA A 266 10.26 -5.07 -18.04
N ALA A 267 11.26 -5.95 -17.88
CA ALA A 267 11.64 -6.98 -18.84
C ALA A 267 11.38 -8.40 -18.28
N PRO A 268 10.20 -8.99 -18.54
CA PRO A 268 9.81 -10.30 -18.01
C PRO A 268 10.81 -11.42 -18.32
N ASP A 269 11.43 -11.36 -19.49
CA ASP A 269 12.43 -12.33 -19.94
C ASP A 269 13.66 -12.39 -19.01
N TYR A 270 13.87 -11.37 -18.19
CA TYR A 270 14.99 -11.27 -17.25
C TYR A 270 14.58 -11.52 -15.79
N HIS A 271 13.31 -11.82 -15.50
CA HIS A 271 12.85 -12.05 -14.13
C HIS A 271 13.47 -13.28 -13.48
N TYR A 272 13.99 -14.23 -14.26
CA TYR A 272 14.75 -15.37 -13.71
C TYR A 272 16.01 -14.93 -12.94
N LEU A 273 16.55 -13.74 -13.24
CA LEU A 273 17.73 -13.20 -12.56
C LEU A 273 17.46 -12.81 -11.10
N PHE A 274 16.20 -12.64 -10.73
CA PHE A 274 15.80 -12.42 -9.34
C PHE A 274 16.14 -13.62 -8.43
N HIS A 275 16.19 -14.83 -8.99
CA HIS A 275 16.62 -16.04 -8.27
C HIS A 275 18.14 -16.20 -8.22
N TYR A 276 18.87 -15.52 -9.11
CA TYR A 276 20.33 -15.63 -9.25
C TYR A 276 20.99 -14.25 -9.26
N PRO A 277 20.87 -13.47 -8.17
CA PRO A 277 21.33 -12.09 -8.12
C PRO A 277 22.83 -11.93 -8.46
N ASP A 278 23.67 -12.91 -8.16
CA ASP A 278 25.10 -12.87 -8.49
C ASP A 278 25.37 -12.79 -10.01
N THR A 279 24.43 -13.28 -10.83
CA THR A 279 24.52 -13.18 -12.29
C THR A 279 24.29 -11.76 -12.82
N LEU A 280 23.64 -10.89 -12.02
CA LEU A 280 23.45 -9.48 -12.37
C LEU A 280 24.77 -8.75 -12.54
N ALA A 281 25.77 -9.10 -11.73
CA ALA A 281 27.12 -8.54 -11.83
C ALA A 281 27.86 -8.99 -13.10
N ALA A 282 27.45 -10.12 -13.70
CA ALA A 282 28.04 -10.67 -14.92
C ALA A 282 27.34 -10.20 -16.20
N LEU A 283 26.23 -9.45 -16.09
CA LEU A 283 25.54 -8.92 -17.26
C LEU A 283 26.43 -7.92 -18.02
N SER A 284 26.44 -8.05 -19.34
CA SER A 284 27.21 -7.18 -20.21
C SER A 284 26.65 -5.75 -20.22
N THR A 285 27.49 -4.75 -20.50
CA THR A 285 27.04 -3.37 -20.69
C THR A 285 25.96 -3.26 -21.76
N GLN A 286 26.10 -4.00 -22.87
CA GLN A 286 25.10 -4.02 -23.95
C GLN A 286 23.73 -4.54 -23.47
N THR A 287 23.71 -5.53 -22.57
CA THR A 287 22.47 -6.03 -21.98
C THR A 287 21.81 -4.96 -21.11
N TRP A 288 22.60 -4.26 -20.28
CA TRP A 288 22.11 -3.15 -19.48
C TRP A 288 21.59 -2.00 -20.35
N ASP A 289 22.30 -1.62 -21.40
CA ASP A 289 21.89 -0.56 -22.32
C ASP A 289 20.55 -0.91 -23.00
N SER A 290 20.37 -2.19 -23.39
CA SER A 290 19.12 -2.68 -23.96
C SER A 290 17.95 -2.60 -22.97
N LEU A 291 18.18 -3.02 -21.71
CA LEU A 291 17.16 -2.93 -20.65
C LEU A 291 16.80 -1.48 -20.33
N GLU A 292 17.80 -0.60 -20.26
CA GLU A 292 17.59 0.83 -20.00
C GLU A 292 16.89 1.52 -21.17
N GLN A 293 17.14 1.10 -22.41
CA GLN A 293 16.43 1.58 -23.59
C GLN A 293 14.97 1.16 -23.58
N GLU A 294 14.66 -0.08 -23.20
CA GLU A 294 13.27 -0.54 -23.04
C GLU A 294 12.54 0.24 -21.95
N LEU A 295 13.20 0.44 -20.80
CA LEU A 295 12.65 1.26 -19.72
C LEU A 295 12.42 2.71 -20.17
N ALA A 296 13.35 3.30 -20.93
CA ALA A 296 13.23 4.67 -21.42
C ALA A 296 12.04 4.87 -22.36
N GLN A 297 11.59 3.83 -23.08
CA GLN A 297 10.36 3.89 -23.89
C GLN A 297 9.08 3.96 -23.06
N ARG A 298 9.13 3.54 -21.79
CA ARG A 298 7.99 3.52 -20.87
C ARG A 298 7.98 4.70 -19.89
N LEU A 299 9.13 5.35 -19.70
CA LEU A 299 9.25 6.54 -18.86
C LEU A 299 8.92 7.82 -19.66
N PRO A 300 8.41 8.87 -18.99
CA PRO A 300 8.30 10.19 -19.60
C PRO A 300 9.65 10.65 -20.17
N SER A 301 9.61 11.30 -21.35
CA SER A 301 10.78 12.09 -21.76
C SER A 301 10.90 13.29 -20.81
N PRO A 302 12.12 13.73 -20.46
CA PRO A 302 12.33 14.85 -19.54
C PRO A 302 11.66 16.16 -20.00
N ASP A 303 11.38 16.31 -21.29
CA ASP A 303 10.68 17.47 -21.85
C ASP A 303 9.15 17.44 -21.65
N SER A 304 8.58 16.26 -21.34
CA SER A 304 7.14 16.05 -21.14
C SER A 304 6.64 16.61 -19.79
N ASP A 305 7.52 16.67 -18.79
CA ASP A 305 7.18 17.07 -17.42
C ASP A 305 6.79 18.54 -17.31
N ILE A 306 7.23 19.39 -18.26
CA ILE A 306 6.96 20.83 -18.25
C ILE A 306 5.48 21.12 -18.61
N LEU A 307 4.85 20.30 -19.44
CA LEU A 307 3.47 20.52 -19.89
C LEU A 307 2.43 19.96 -18.90
N MET A 308 2.77 18.92 -18.15
CA MET A 308 1.85 18.23 -17.24
C MET A 308 1.57 19.02 -15.94
N LEU A 309 2.47 19.92 -15.52
CA LEU A 309 2.30 20.75 -14.34
C LEU A 309 1.52 22.05 -14.60
N THR A 310 1.21 22.36 -15.87
CA THR A 310 0.65 23.67 -16.27
C THR A 310 -0.81 23.63 -16.73
N GLU A 311 -1.42 22.46 -16.94
CA GLU A 311 -2.83 22.42 -17.30
C GLU A 311 -3.71 22.63 -16.05
N PRO A 312 -4.55 23.67 -16.03
CA PRO A 312 -5.45 23.93 -14.92
C PRO A 312 -6.46 22.79 -14.81
N ILE A 313 -6.70 22.37 -13.57
CA ILE A 313 -7.76 21.43 -13.23
C ILE A 313 -9.09 22.20 -13.36
N ASP A 314 -9.75 22.05 -14.50
CA ASP A 314 -11.15 22.47 -14.70
C ASP A 314 -12.14 21.52 -14.01
#